data_AF-A0A1M2ZP51-F1
#
_entry.id   AF-A0A1M2ZP51-F1
#
_cell.length_a   1.000
_cell.length_b   1.000
_cell.length_c   1.000
_cell.angle_alpha   90.00
_cell.angle_beta   90.00
_cell.angle_gamma   90.00
#
_symmetry.space_group_name_H-M   'P 1'
#
loop_
_entity.id
_entity.type
_entity.pdbx_description
1 polymer ?
#
loop_
_entity_poly.entity_id
_entity_poly.type
_entity_poly.pdbx_seq_one_letter_code
_entity_poly.pdbx_strand_id
1 'polypeptide(L)'
;MNIEQEITQSTLRIVGDTSLTHEQAMMNLSKIPGQFVYGFLPPQGYGKLLNQGVLSDLGEGYAPICPRYILPDYDLFLKKGCSFLRIDPPKDLFEAIEALKMFYRHIPSITNFPVYLGRLDRMLQPFIRDEAEARRLIRHFMIFLDRTISDSYAHANIGPEATLAGEIILDCDYELQNATPSITLLYDPAITPDAFAARCARNDLACAKPSFANDAVYKNAYAGEYGIASCYNVLPVGGGAFTLARLNLKAAAEQAQSTEDLLERVLPEAVALNCAFMDEKIKFLIEKSLFFRSNFLVQEGFLHLDRFTGMFGVVGLAECVNHLEALEGRAGVLYGHSGAADSLAHRVMTRLTELVHAYKSPYCAVSGGHYSLHAQVGLDIDIGVSSGARIPIGDEIELYAHLRHAGQFHPYFHSGVGDIFPFEVTAKRNPESMVDLIKGAFSVGMRYFSAYASDADVIRITGYLVKKSDIEKLARGEAVQQDNVIWGLGEVQNSHILDRKVRSL
;
A
#
# COMPACT_ATOMS: atom_id res chain seq x y z
N MET A 1 17.87 29.53 -1.30
CA MET A 1 16.98 30.24 -2.23
C MET A 1 15.86 30.85 -1.38
N ASN A 2 15.27 31.99 -1.76
CA ASN A 2 14.19 32.59 -0.95
C ASN A 2 12.95 31.69 -1.04
N ILE A 3 12.26 31.39 0.08
CA ILE A 3 11.03 30.57 0.11
C ILE A 3 10.01 31.07 -0.92
N GLU A 4 9.89 32.39 -1.09
CA GLU A 4 9.01 32.99 -2.10
C GLU A 4 9.38 32.58 -3.54
N GLN A 5 10.68 32.47 -3.83
CA GLN A 5 11.17 32.01 -5.13
C GLN A 5 10.89 30.51 -5.33
N GLU A 6 11.06 29.69 -4.31
CA GLU A 6 10.75 28.24 -4.37
C GLU A 6 9.26 27.98 -4.61
N ILE A 7 8.39 28.71 -3.90
CA ILE A 7 6.94 28.66 -4.11
C ILE A 7 6.58 29.10 -5.53
N THR A 8 7.16 30.21 -6.01
CA THR A 8 6.89 30.75 -7.35
C THR A 8 7.33 29.75 -8.44
N GLN A 9 8.54 29.20 -8.33
CA GLN A 9 9.05 28.23 -9.29
C GLN A 9 8.23 26.94 -9.31
N SER A 10 7.86 26.41 -8.14
CA SER A 10 7.05 25.20 -8.04
C SER A 10 5.66 25.40 -8.64
N THR A 11 5.05 26.57 -8.37
CA THR A 11 3.74 26.94 -8.93
C THR A 11 3.78 27.07 -10.45
N LEU A 12 4.75 27.82 -10.99
CA LEU A 12 4.89 28.01 -12.43
C LEU A 12 5.20 26.71 -13.16
N ARG A 13 5.95 25.78 -12.53
CA ARG A 13 6.19 24.45 -13.08
C ARG A 13 4.89 23.68 -13.27
N ILE A 14 4.02 23.65 -12.26
CA ILE A 14 2.74 22.92 -12.33
C ILE A 14 1.78 23.59 -13.33
N VAL A 15 1.67 24.92 -13.30
CA VAL A 15 0.76 25.66 -14.19
C VAL A 15 1.18 25.56 -15.67
N GLY A 16 2.48 25.45 -15.92
CA GLY A 16 3.03 25.28 -17.27
C GLY A 16 3.11 23.84 -17.77
N ASP A 17 2.78 22.85 -16.94
CA ASP A 17 2.91 21.44 -17.29
C ASP A 17 1.69 20.93 -18.08
N THR A 18 1.87 20.77 -19.39
CA THR A 18 0.82 20.30 -20.31
C THR A 18 0.53 18.80 -20.20
N SER A 19 1.34 18.05 -19.45
CA SER A 19 1.08 16.62 -19.21
C SER A 19 0.05 16.37 -18.10
N LEU A 20 -0.25 17.39 -17.29
CA LEU A 20 -1.23 17.31 -16.21
C LEU A 20 -2.65 17.65 -16.70
N THR A 21 -3.62 16.89 -16.21
CA THR A 21 -5.03 17.30 -16.26
C THR A 21 -5.31 18.43 -15.27
N HIS A 22 -6.47 19.10 -15.42
CA HIS A 22 -6.88 20.16 -14.49
C HIS A 22 -6.95 19.68 -13.03
N GLU A 23 -7.49 18.48 -12.79
CA GLU A 23 -7.62 17.92 -11.44
C GLU A 23 -6.24 17.63 -10.83
N GLN A 24 -5.33 17.01 -11.58
CA GLN A 24 -3.95 16.75 -11.13
C GLN A 24 -3.18 18.05 -10.83
N ALA A 25 -3.32 19.07 -11.68
CA ALA A 25 -2.70 20.37 -11.44
C ALA A 25 -3.22 21.02 -10.14
N MET A 26 -4.54 20.99 -9.91
CA MET A 26 -5.14 21.51 -8.67
C MET A 26 -4.68 20.74 -7.42
N MET A 27 -4.58 19.41 -7.52
CA MET A 27 -4.07 18.56 -6.43
C MET A 27 -2.58 18.80 -6.15
N ASN A 28 -1.77 19.07 -7.15
CA ASN A 28 -0.34 19.35 -6.95
C ASN A 28 -0.12 20.76 -6.38
N LEU A 29 -0.90 21.75 -6.82
CA LEU A 29 -0.87 23.10 -6.25
C LEU A 29 -1.27 23.12 -4.78
N SER A 30 -2.25 22.31 -4.36
CA SER A 30 -2.71 22.26 -2.96
C SER A 30 -1.65 21.76 -1.98
N LYS A 31 -0.64 21.01 -2.46
CA LYS A 31 0.45 20.46 -1.65
C LYS A 31 1.56 21.47 -1.35
N ILE A 32 1.74 22.51 -2.19
CA ILE A 32 2.85 23.47 -2.09
C ILE A 32 2.95 24.09 -0.68
N PRO A 33 1.88 24.63 -0.07
CA PRO A 33 2.01 25.29 1.24
C PRO A 33 2.50 24.33 2.33
N GLY A 34 2.09 23.06 2.29
CA GLY A 34 2.45 22.04 3.26
C GLY A 34 3.94 21.65 3.25
N GLN A 35 4.68 22.01 2.19
CA GLN A 35 6.11 21.76 2.07
C GLN A 35 6.97 22.81 2.80
N PHE A 36 6.42 24.02 3.01
CA PHE A 36 7.16 25.15 3.59
C PHE A 36 6.67 25.57 4.98
N VAL A 37 5.51 25.08 5.41
CA VAL A 37 4.89 25.42 6.70
C VAL A 37 5.08 24.30 7.72
N TYR A 38 5.70 24.65 8.85
CA TYR A 38 5.91 23.75 9.98
C TYR A 38 4.83 23.97 11.05
N GLY A 39 3.83 23.10 11.07
CA GLY A 39 2.81 23.05 12.13
C GLY A 39 3.35 22.46 13.44
N PHE A 40 4.39 21.63 13.35
CA PHE A 40 5.18 21.12 14.46
C PHE A 40 6.67 21.13 14.07
N LEU A 41 7.54 21.04 15.08
CA LEU A 41 8.99 20.98 14.86
C LEU A 41 9.45 19.52 14.93
N PRO A 42 10.18 19.01 13.93
CA PRO A 42 10.79 17.69 14.01
C PRO A 42 11.85 17.64 15.12
N PRO A 43 12.09 16.46 15.72
CA PRO A 43 13.07 16.32 16.80
C PRO A 43 14.48 16.69 16.34
N GLN A 44 15.30 17.20 17.26
CA GLN A 44 16.68 17.58 16.97
C GLN A 44 17.45 16.39 16.40
N GLY A 45 18.13 16.59 15.27
CA GLY A 45 18.88 15.53 14.59
C GLY A 45 18.10 14.82 13.47
N TYR A 46 16.77 14.89 13.45
CA TYR A 46 15.95 14.29 12.39
C TYR A 46 16.33 14.78 11.00
N GLY A 47 16.49 16.10 10.85
CA GLY A 47 16.87 16.71 9.57
C GLY A 47 18.23 16.23 9.03
N LYS A 48 19.15 15.82 9.91
CA LYS A 48 20.44 15.23 9.48
C LYS A 48 20.21 13.89 8.80
N LEU A 49 19.44 13.00 9.43
CA LEU A 49 19.14 11.67 8.88
C LEU A 49 18.24 11.74 7.64
N LEU A 50 17.34 12.73 7.57
CA LEU A 50 16.54 13.04 6.38
C LEU A 50 17.46 13.43 5.20
N ASN A 51 18.40 14.36 5.42
CA ASN A 51 19.35 14.79 4.39
C ASN A 51 20.32 13.68 3.95
N GLN A 52 20.61 12.73 4.83
CA GLN A 52 21.42 11.54 4.50
C GLN A 52 20.61 10.45 3.80
N GLY A 53 19.30 10.61 3.62
CA GLY A 53 18.42 9.60 3.03
C GLY A 53 18.15 8.38 3.92
N VAL A 54 18.60 8.41 5.19
CA VAL A 54 18.34 7.35 6.18
C VAL A 54 16.89 7.35 6.60
N LEU A 55 16.30 8.54 6.82
CA LEU A 55 14.88 8.70 7.13
C LEU A 55 14.16 9.39 5.96
N SER A 56 12.86 9.13 5.85
CA SER A 56 11.96 9.80 4.92
C SER A 56 10.58 9.99 5.53
N ASP A 57 10.03 11.19 5.39
CA ASP A 57 8.66 11.53 5.79
C ASP A 57 7.63 11.23 4.69
N LEU A 58 8.07 10.63 3.58
CA LEU A 58 7.29 10.29 2.38
C LEU A 58 6.50 11.49 1.81
N GLY A 59 7.00 12.72 2.00
CA GLY A 59 6.36 13.92 1.48
C GLY A 59 5.02 14.26 2.14
N GLU A 60 4.72 13.71 3.33
CA GLU A 60 3.48 14.01 4.04
C GLU A 60 3.43 15.41 4.68
N GLY A 61 4.56 16.13 4.67
CA GLY A 61 4.69 17.50 5.16
C GLY A 61 4.60 17.64 6.68
N TYR A 62 4.69 18.89 7.14
CA TYR A 62 4.81 19.25 8.56
C TYR A 62 3.54 19.93 9.11
N ALA A 63 2.44 19.93 8.36
CA ALA A 63 1.15 20.48 8.75
C ALA A 63 -0.01 19.61 8.22
N PRO A 64 -0.13 18.34 8.62
CA PRO A 64 -1.12 17.42 8.06
C PRO A 64 -2.56 17.86 8.39
N ILE A 65 -3.42 17.81 7.37
CA ILE A 65 -4.85 18.17 7.48
C ILE A 65 -5.78 16.95 7.58
N CYS A 66 -5.24 15.75 7.35
CA CYS A 66 -5.92 14.47 7.52
C CYS A 66 -4.90 13.35 7.81
N PRO A 67 -5.34 12.20 8.36
CA PRO A 67 -4.51 10.99 8.47
C PRO A 67 -4.03 10.52 7.09
N ARG A 68 -2.89 9.83 7.06
CA ARG A 68 -2.37 9.25 5.80
C ARG A 68 -3.38 8.28 5.17
N TYR A 69 -3.91 7.35 5.98
CA TYR A 69 -4.85 6.34 5.51
C TYR A 69 -6.06 6.31 6.43
N ILE A 70 -7.25 6.32 5.84
CA ILE A 70 -8.52 6.15 6.54
C ILE A 70 -9.31 5.01 5.91
N LEU A 71 -9.94 4.21 6.76
CA LEU A 71 -10.80 3.10 6.37
C LEU A 71 -12.18 3.30 7.01
N PRO A 72 -13.05 4.15 6.44
CA PRO A 72 -14.40 4.34 6.96
C PRO A 72 -15.17 3.01 7.06
N ASP A 73 -16.02 2.90 8.07
CA ASP A 73 -16.93 1.76 8.20
C ASP A 73 -18.08 1.87 7.18
N TYR A 74 -17.85 1.33 5.99
CA TYR A 74 -18.83 1.35 4.89
C TYR A 74 -20.05 0.46 5.15
N ASP A 75 -19.91 -0.61 5.93
CA ASP A 75 -21.05 -1.44 6.34
C ASP A 75 -21.98 -0.66 7.26
N LEU A 76 -21.43 0.12 8.19
CA LEU A 76 -22.20 1.03 9.03
C LEU A 76 -22.87 2.13 8.20
N PHE A 77 -22.13 2.71 7.24
CA PHE A 77 -22.68 3.71 6.30
C PHE A 77 -23.89 3.19 5.53
N LEU A 78 -23.79 2.01 4.90
CA LEU A 78 -24.92 1.43 4.16
C LEU A 78 -26.09 1.05 5.06
N LYS A 79 -25.88 0.81 6.36
CA LYS A 79 -26.97 0.51 7.31
C LYS A 79 -27.72 1.76 7.78
N LYS A 80 -27.05 2.89 7.99
CA LYS A 80 -27.65 4.07 8.63
C LYS A 80 -27.71 5.32 7.74
N GLY A 81 -27.11 5.31 6.56
CA GLY A 81 -26.96 6.49 5.73
C GLY A 81 -25.92 7.47 6.29
N CYS A 82 -25.94 8.72 5.83
CA CYS A 82 -25.10 9.80 6.33
C CYS A 82 -25.89 11.11 6.41
N SER A 83 -26.06 11.66 7.60
CA SER A 83 -26.89 12.85 7.84
C SER A 83 -26.27 14.10 7.23
N PHE A 84 -24.96 14.28 7.38
CA PHE A 84 -24.19 15.41 6.86
C PHE A 84 -24.32 15.53 5.34
N LEU A 85 -24.28 14.39 4.64
CA LEU A 85 -24.46 14.32 3.19
C LEU A 85 -25.94 14.25 2.76
N ARG A 86 -26.87 14.08 3.72
CA ARG A 86 -28.31 13.88 3.48
C ARG A 86 -28.58 12.65 2.61
N ILE A 87 -27.90 11.55 2.92
CA ILE A 87 -28.04 10.25 2.26
C ILE A 87 -28.79 9.32 3.21
N ASP A 88 -29.98 8.88 2.80
CA ASP A 88 -30.73 7.86 3.52
C ASP A 88 -30.09 6.47 3.33
N PRO A 89 -30.33 5.50 4.25
CA PRO A 89 -29.93 4.12 4.02
C PRO A 89 -30.50 3.59 2.70
N PRO A 90 -29.66 3.01 1.81
CA PRO A 90 -30.12 2.46 0.54
C PRO A 90 -31.03 1.24 0.74
N LYS A 91 -31.98 1.07 -0.17
CA LYS A 91 -32.98 -0.01 -0.15
C LYS A 91 -32.73 -1.08 -1.20
N ASP A 92 -32.02 -0.73 -2.27
CA ASP A 92 -31.68 -1.61 -3.38
C ASP A 92 -30.25 -1.38 -3.88
N LEU A 93 -29.84 -2.17 -4.87
CA LEU A 93 -28.47 -2.16 -5.37
C LEU A 93 -28.12 -0.85 -6.07
N PHE A 94 -29.08 -0.23 -6.76
CA PHE A 94 -28.87 1.03 -7.42
C PHE A 94 -28.62 2.13 -6.37
N GLU A 95 -29.48 2.24 -5.36
CA GLU A 95 -29.32 3.19 -4.27
C GLU A 95 -28.01 2.96 -3.50
N ALA A 96 -27.62 1.70 -3.26
CA ALA A 96 -26.37 1.38 -2.56
C ALA A 96 -25.13 1.82 -3.35
N ILE A 97 -25.11 1.58 -4.66
CA ILE A 97 -24.03 2.02 -5.54
C ILE A 97 -23.96 3.54 -5.59
N GLU A 98 -25.08 4.25 -5.77
CA GLU A 98 -25.09 5.71 -5.80
C GLU A 98 -24.66 6.31 -4.45
N ALA A 99 -25.10 5.73 -3.34
CA ALA A 99 -24.66 6.12 -2.00
C ALA A 99 -23.13 5.99 -1.84
N LEU A 100 -22.54 4.87 -2.27
CA LEU A 100 -21.09 4.67 -2.22
C LEU A 100 -20.34 5.67 -3.11
N LYS A 101 -20.80 5.91 -4.33
CA LYS A 101 -20.20 6.91 -5.24
C LYS A 101 -20.15 8.29 -4.59
N MET A 102 -21.27 8.74 -4.02
CA MET A 102 -21.34 10.03 -3.32
C MET A 102 -20.40 10.05 -2.12
N PHE A 103 -20.40 9.00 -1.31
CA PHE A 103 -19.59 8.95 -0.10
C PHE A 103 -18.08 8.93 -0.39
N TYR A 104 -17.63 8.13 -1.37
CA TYR A 104 -16.24 8.06 -1.81
C TYR A 104 -15.67 9.41 -2.25
N ARG A 105 -16.48 10.27 -2.86
CA ARG A 105 -16.05 11.62 -3.24
C ARG A 105 -15.65 12.49 -2.05
N HIS A 106 -16.16 12.19 -0.85
CA HIS A 106 -15.92 12.94 0.37
C HIS A 106 -14.86 12.32 1.29
N ILE A 107 -14.20 11.24 0.87
CA ILE A 107 -13.16 10.57 1.65
C ILE A 107 -11.80 11.23 1.38
N PRO A 108 -11.23 11.97 2.34
CA PRO A 108 -9.94 12.59 2.14
C PRO A 108 -8.80 11.58 2.26
N SER A 109 -7.69 11.88 1.60
CA SER A 109 -6.41 11.22 1.81
C SER A 109 -5.28 12.15 1.38
N ILE A 110 -4.04 11.73 1.62
CA ILE A 110 -2.86 12.47 1.13
C ILE A 110 -2.78 12.52 -0.41
N THR A 111 -3.48 11.62 -1.12
CA THR A 111 -3.58 11.61 -2.58
C THR A 111 -4.89 12.23 -3.09
N ASN A 112 -5.74 12.75 -2.20
CA ASN A 112 -7.07 13.31 -2.46
C ASN A 112 -8.14 12.28 -2.90
N PHE A 113 -7.80 10.99 -2.96
CA PHE A 113 -8.72 9.90 -3.33
C PHE A 113 -8.91 8.89 -2.18
N PRO A 114 -10.06 8.19 -2.10
CA PRO A 114 -10.25 7.12 -1.14
C PRO A 114 -9.22 6.00 -1.35
N VAL A 115 -8.46 5.68 -0.31
CA VAL A 115 -7.44 4.61 -0.32
C VAL A 115 -8.00 3.23 0.01
N TYR A 116 -9.27 3.18 0.45
CA TYR A 116 -10.01 1.98 0.79
C TYR A 116 -11.45 2.14 0.33
N LEU A 117 -12.00 1.11 -0.30
CA LEU A 117 -13.35 1.11 -0.86
C LEU A 117 -14.28 0.12 -0.14
N GLY A 118 -13.81 -0.57 0.90
CA GLY A 118 -14.63 -1.58 1.57
C GLY A 118 -14.52 -2.97 0.97
N ARG A 119 -15.22 -3.92 1.60
CA ARG A 119 -15.45 -5.26 1.07
C ARG A 119 -16.63 -5.20 0.12
N LEU A 120 -16.35 -4.84 -1.14
CA LEU A 120 -17.38 -4.48 -2.12
C LEU A 120 -18.40 -5.60 -2.31
N ASP A 121 -17.92 -6.84 -2.34
CA ASP A 121 -18.74 -8.01 -2.51
C ASP A 121 -19.73 -8.19 -1.34
N ARG A 122 -19.25 -8.14 -0.09
CA ARG A 122 -20.07 -8.22 1.12
C ARG A 122 -21.05 -7.05 1.23
N MET A 123 -20.62 -5.85 0.88
CA MET A 123 -21.42 -4.64 0.94
C MET A 123 -22.58 -4.65 -0.07
N LEU A 124 -22.34 -5.15 -1.30
CA LEU A 124 -23.33 -5.14 -2.38
C LEU A 124 -24.24 -6.37 -2.36
N GLN A 125 -23.75 -7.52 -1.89
CA GLN A 125 -24.48 -8.80 -1.88
C GLN A 125 -25.90 -8.71 -1.27
N PRO A 126 -26.15 -8.02 -0.14
CA PRO A 126 -27.48 -7.92 0.45
C PRO A 126 -28.54 -7.21 -0.42
N PHE A 127 -28.10 -6.43 -1.40
CA PHE A 127 -28.96 -5.62 -2.25
C PHE A 127 -29.28 -6.27 -3.61
N ILE A 128 -28.60 -7.38 -3.94
CA ILE A 128 -28.85 -8.11 -5.19
C ILE A 128 -30.20 -8.85 -5.10
N ARG A 129 -31.04 -8.65 -6.13
CA ARG A 129 -32.33 -9.35 -6.30
C ARG A 129 -32.41 -10.06 -7.65
N ASP A 130 -31.83 -9.46 -8.68
CA ASP A 130 -31.70 -10.00 -10.03
C ASP A 130 -30.23 -9.95 -10.46
N GLU A 131 -29.72 -11.07 -10.98
CA GLU A 131 -28.30 -11.18 -11.36
C GLU A 131 -27.97 -10.35 -12.61
N ALA A 132 -28.87 -10.31 -13.61
CA ALA A 132 -28.62 -9.59 -14.85
C ALA A 132 -28.55 -8.08 -14.61
N GLU A 133 -29.46 -7.55 -13.78
CA GLU A 133 -29.40 -6.18 -13.30
C GLU A 133 -28.14 -5.91 -12.48
N ALA A 134 -27.78 -6.80 -11.56
CA ALA A 134 -26.59 -6.64 -10.74
C ALA A 134 -25.31 -6.57 -11.59
N ARG A 135 -25.18 -7.44 -12.61
CA ARG A 135 -24.07 -7.40 -13.58
C ARG A 135 -23.98 -6.05 -14.27
N ARG A 136 -25.12 -5.52 -14.75
CA ARG A 136 -25.15 -4.20 -15.41
C ARG A 136 -24.73 -3.08 -14.45
N LEU A 137 -25.30 -3.03 -13.25
CA LEU A 137 -25.05 -1.96 -12.29
C LEU A 137 -23.61 -1.99 -11.73
N ILE A 138 -23.12 -3.17 -11.34
CA ILE A 138 -21.75 -3.35 -10.85
C ILE A 138 -20.73 -3.02 -11.94
N ARG A 139 -20.97 -3.42 -13.19
CA ARG A 139 -20.08 -3.05 -14.31
C ARG A 139 -19.95 -1.53 -14.46
N HIS A 140 -21.07 -0.80 -14.41
CA HIS A 140 -21.04 0.67 -14.47
C HIS A 140 -20.38 1.30 -13.25
N PHE A 141 -20.52 0.69 -12.07
CA PHE A 141 -19.83 1.12 -10.87
C PHE A 141 -18.31 0.95 -10.98
N MET A 142 -17.84 -0.20 -11.48
CA MET A 142 -16.41 -0.45 -11.73
C MET A 142 -15.83 0.53 -12.75
N ILE A 143 -16.58 0.84 -13.82
CA ILE A 143 -16.19 1.89 -14.78
C ILE A 143 -16.11 3.25 -14.09
N PHE A 144 -17.10 3.61 -13.27
CA PHE A 144 -17.08 4.86 -12.53
C PHE A 144 -15.82 4.97 -11.66
N LEU A 145 -15.52 3.94 -10.85
CA LEU A 145 -14.36 3.95 -9.97
C LEU A 145 -13.06 4.23 -10.73
N ASP A 146 -12.82 3.55 -11.85
CA ASP A 146 -11.61 3.78 -12.66
C ASP A 146 -11.56 5.19 -13.28
N ARG A 147 -12.71 5.68 -13.79
CA ARG A 147 -12.76 6.97 -14.50
C ARG A 147 -12.75 8.19 -13.58
N THR A 148 -13.13 8.03 -12.30
CA THR A 148 -13.19 9.14 -11.34
C THR A 148 -12.11 9.11 -10.27
N ILE A 149 -11.39 7.99 -10.14
CA ILE A 149 -10.27 7.87 -9.22
C ILE A 149 -9.02 7.63 -10.06
N SER A 150 -8.22 8.68 -10.25
CA SER A 150 -6.97 8.63 -11.03
C SER A 150 -5.78 8.07 -10.24
N ASP A 151 -6.05 7.30 -9.18
CA ASP A 151 -5.03 6.74 -8.31
C ASP A 151 -5.36 5.29 -7.95
N SER A 152 -4.58 4.35 -8.47
CA SER A 152 -4.78 2.91 -8.21
C SER A 152 -4.43 2.47 -6.78
N TYR A 153 -3.99 3.39 -5.91
CA TYR A 153 -4.02 3.18 -4.46
C TYR A 153 -5.45 3.10 -3.89
N ALA A 154 -6.49 3.44 -4.66
CA ALA A 154 -7.85 3.11 -4.28
C ALA A 154 -8.08 1.59 -4.30
N HIS A 155 -8.38 1.03 -3.13
CA HIS A 155 -8.28 -0.41 -2.91
C HIS A 155 -9.60 -1.01 -2.42
N ALA A 156 -10.16 -1.93 -3.20
CA ALA A 156 -11.32 -2.72 -2.84
C ALA A 156 -10.92 -4.09 -2.27
N ASN A 157 -11.70 -4.61 -1.34
CA ASN A 157 -11.53 -5.97 -0.84
C ASN A 157 -12.69 -6.85 -1.30
N ILE A 158 -12.44 -8.15 -1.41
CA ILE A 158 -13.46 -9.19 -1.58
C ILE A 158 -13.14 -10.40 -0.69
N GLY A 159 -14.11 -11.26 -0.45
CA GLY A 159 -13.95 -12.47 0.35
C GLY A 159 -13.91 -12.23 1.88
N PRO A 160 -13.60 -13.27 2.67
CA PRO A 160 -13.11 -14.60 2.25
C PRO A 160 -14.15 -15.54 1.63
N GLU A 161 -15.43 -15.30 1.86
CA GLU A 161 -16.51 -16.10 1.30
C GLU A 161 -16.71 -15.83 -0.20
N ALA A 162 -17.11 -16.86 -0.95
CA ALA A 162 -17.62 -16.65 -2.29
C ALA A 162 -19.02 -16.02 -2.23
N THR A 163 -19.22 -14.91 -2.94
CA THR A 163 -20.51 -14.22 -3.05
C THR A 163 -20.83 -13.96 -4.52
N LEU A 164 -22.11 -13.89 -4.87
CA LEU A 164 -22.54 -13.55 -6.23
C LEU A 164 -22.01 -12.16 -6.64
N ALA A 165 -22.01 -11.19 -5.72
CA ALA A 165 -21.41 -9.88 -5.95
C ALA A 165 -19.91 -9.99 -6.30
N GLY A 166 -19.15 -10.79 -5.55
CA GLY A 166 -17.72 -11.03 -5.79
C GLY A 166 -17.48 -11.68 -7.15
N GLU A 167 -18.29 -12.66 -7.53
CA GLU A 167 -18.24 -13.29 -8.86
C GLU A 167 -18.51 -12.29 -9.99
N ILE A 168 -19.52 -11.43 -9.85
CA ILE A 168 -19.83 -10.38 -10.82
C ILE A 168 -18.70 -9.36 -10.92
N ILE A 169 -18.10 -8.96 -9.78
CA ILE A 169 -16.96 -8.03 -9.76
C ILE A 169 -15.78 -8.62 -10.53
N LEU A 170 -15.45 -9.91 -10.32
CA LEU A 170 -14.37 -10.59 -11.05
C LEU A 170 -14.66 -10.66 -12.55
N ASP A 171 -15.89 -10.97 -12.95
CA ASP A 171 -16.26 -11.02 -14.37
C ASP A 171 -16.15 -9.63 -15.03
N CYS A 172 -16.55 -8.57 -14.32
CA CYS A 172 -16.43 -7.20 -14.79
C CYS A 172 -14.95 -6.77 -14.88
N ASP A 173 -14.13 -7.08 -13.87
CA ASP A 173 -12.72 -6.73 -13.86
C ASP A 173 -11.95 -7.45 -14.98
N TYR A 174 -12.26 -8.72 -15.20
CA TYR A 174 -11.73 -9.51 -16.32
C TYR A 174 -12.06 -8.91 -17.68
N GLU A 175 -13.29 -8.40 -17.88
CA GLU A 175 -13.69 -7.75 -19.13
C GLU A 175 -13.02 -6.38 -19.30
N LEU A 176 -13.04 -5.56 -18.25
CA LEU A 176 -12.67 -4.15 -18.33
C LEU A 176 -11.16 -3.92 -18.36
N GLN A 177 -10.38 -4.80 -17.72
CA GLN A 177 -8.93 -4.70 -17.64
C GLN A 177 -8.47 -3.29 -17.18
N ASN A 178 -9.15 -2.74 -16.17
CA ASN A 178 -8.89 -1.41 -15.62
C ASN A 178 -7.81 -1.49 -14.54
N ALA A 179 -7.00 -0.44 -14.35
CA ALA A 179 -6.01 -0.43 -13.26
C ALA A 179 -6.68 -0.14 -11.91
N THR A 180 -7.71 0.70 -11.90
CA THR A 180 -8.38 1.16 -10.68
C THR A 180 -9.82 0.60 -10.63
N PRO A 181 -10.32 0.16 -9.45
CA PRO A 181 -9.59 0.04 -8.20
C PRO A 181 -8.60 -1.13 -8.22
N SER A 182 -7.59 -1.08 -7.36
CA SER A 182 -6.89 -2.31 -6.94
C SER A 182 -7.89 -3.21 -6.21
N ILE A 183 -7.75 -4.54 -6.34
CA ILE A 183 -8.59 -5.50 -5.61
C ILE A 183 -7.68 -6.48 -4.86
N THR A 184 -8.05 -6.82 -3.63
CA THR A 184 -7.46 -7.92 -2.86
C THR A 184 -8.55 -8.89 -2.42
N LEU A 185 -8.30 -10.18 -2.62
CA LEU A 185 -9.01 -11.26 -1.97
C LEU A 185 -8.44 -11.46 -0.57
N LEU A 186 -9.29 -11.30 0.45
CA LEU A 186 -8.99 -11.76 1.80
C LEU A 186 -9.12 -13.29 1.77
N TYR A 187 -8.01 -14.00 1.61
CA TYR A 187 -8.01 -15.44 1.34
C TYR A 187 -7.76 -16.23 2.62
N ASP A 188 -8.71 -17.11 2.95
CA ASP A 188 -8.53 -18.14 3.98
C ASP A 188 -8.83 -19.50 3.34
N PRO A 189 -7.87 -20.43 3.22
CA PRO A 189 -8.09 -21.72 2.59
C PRO A 189 -9.12 -22.61 3.31
N ALA A 190 -9.49 -22.28 4.55
CA ALA A 190 -10.56 -22.96 5.27
C ALA A 190 -11.97 -22.40 4.97
N ILE A 191 -12.06 -21.21 4.37
CA ILE A 191 -13.32 -20.49 4.12
C ILE A 191 -13.57 -20.31 2.62
N THR A 192 -12.55 -19.89 1.88
CA THR A 192 -12.64 -19.57 0.45
C THR A 192 -12.74 -20.86 -0.38
N PRO A 193 -13.83 -21.06 -1.14
CA PRO A 193 -13.93 -22.22 -2.03
C PRO A 193 -12.85 -22.21 -3.11
N ASP A 194 -12.21 -23.36 -3.37
CA ASP A 194 -11.15 -23.49 -4.37
C ASP A 194 -11.56 -23.00 -5.77
N ALA A 195 -12.81 -23.24 -6.16
CA ALA A 195 -13.34 -22.76 -7.44
C ALA A 195 -13.37 -21.22 -7.52
N PHE A 196 -13.69 -20.54 -6.41
CA PHE A 196 -13.68 -19.08 -6.35
C PHE A 196 -12.23 -18.56 -6.32
N ALA A 197 -11.34 -19.20 -5.56
CA ALA A 197 -9.93 -18.87 -5.55
C ALA A 197 -9.28 -19.04 -6.94
N ALA A 198 -9.64 -20.08 -7.69
CA ALA A 198 -9.16 -20.29 -9.05
C ALA A 198 -9.69 -19.20 -10.01
N ARG A 199 -10.93 -18.73 -9.84
CA ARG A 199 -11.44 -17.57 -10.59
C ARG A 199 -10.67 -16.30 -10.27
N CYS A 200 -10.38 -16.05 -8.99
CA CYS A 200 -9.51 -14.95 -8.56
C CYS A 200 -8.12 -15.05 -9.20
N ALA A 201 -7.48 -16.22 -9.17
CA ALA A 201 -6.16 -16.43 -9.76
C ALA A 201 -6.17 -16.24 -11.29
N ARG A 202 -7.23 -16.70 -11.97
CA ARG A 202 -7.43 -16.45 -13.40
C ARG A 202 -7.52 -14.95 -13.70
N ASN A 203 -8.22 -14.19 -12.87
CA ASN A 203 -8.33 -12.75 -13.03
C ASN A 203 -7.01 -12.03 -12.70
N ASP A 204 -6.30 -12.46 -11.66
CA ASP A 204 -4.98 -11.93 -11.27
C ASP A 204 -3.97 -12.11 -12.41
N LEU A 205 -3.93 -13.28 -13.04
CA LEU A 205 -3.10 -13.52 -14.22
C LEU A 205 -3.50 -12.67 -15.43
N ALA A 206 -4.76 -12.24 -15.54
CA ALA A 206 -5.21 -11.39 -16.66
C ALA A 206 -4.96 -9.90 -16.41
N CYS A 207 -5.24 -9.41 -15.19
CA CYS A 207 -5.33 -7.98 -14.86
C CYS A 207 -4.54 -7.57 -13.59
N ALA A 208 -3.64 -8.41 -13.07
CA ALA A 208 -2.84 -8.15 -11.86
C ALA A 208 -3.62 -7.92 -10.56
N LYS A 209 -4.89 -8.35 -10.53
CA LYS A 209 -5.78 -8.37 -9.37
C LYS A 209 -6.91 -9.41 -9.54
N PRO A 210 -7.52 -9.91 -8.46
CA PRO A 210 -7.19 -9.63 -7.07
C PRO A 210 -5.87 -10.27 -6.65
N SER A 211 -5.05 -9.49 -5.93
CA SER A 211 -3.97 -10.06 -5.14
C SER A 211 -4.55 -10.85 -3.96
N PHE A 212 -3.77 -11.75 -3.36
CA PHE A 212 -4.20 -12.59 -2.25
C PHE A 212 -3.57 -12.09 -0.95
N ALA A 213 -4.39 -11.76 0.04
CA ALA A 213 -3.97 -11.51 1.41
C ALA A 213 -4.31 -12.71 2.30
N ASN A 214 -3.40 -13.11 3.18
CA ASN A 214 -3.59 -14.24 4.08
C ASN A 214 -4.53 -13.86 5.24
N ASP A 215 -5.84 -14.02 5.02
CA ASP A 215 -6.89 -13.66 6.00
C ASP A 215 -6.77 -14.49 7.27
N ALA A 216 -6.35 -15.76 7.18
CA ALA A 216 -6.13 -16.62 8.33
C ALA A 216 -5.15 -16.01 9.35
N VAL A 217 -4.18 -15.21 8.88
CA VAL A 217 -3.26 -14.43 9.72
C VAL A 217 -3.84 -13.06 10.05
N TYR A 218 -4.25 -12.29 9.04
CA TYR A 218 -4.59 -10.88 9.21
C TYR A 218 -5.89 -10.61 9.97
N LYS A 219 -6.83 -11.55 10.01
CA LYS A 219 -8.05 -11.41 10.83
C LYS A 219 -7.79 -11.23 12.32
N ASN A 220 -6.59 -11.58 12.78
CA ASN A 220 -6.15 -11.41 14.16
C ASN A 220 -5.24 -10.18 14.36
N ALA A 221 -5.04 -9.34 13.33
CA ALA A 221 -4.16 -8.17 13.44
C ALA A 221 -4.72 -7.12 14.43
N TYR A 222 -6.04 -7.06 14.58
CA TYR A 222 -6.74 -6.12 15.44
C TYR A 222 -7.95 -6.78 16.12
N ALA A 223 -8.46 -6.20 17.20
CA ALA A 223 -9.63 -6.71 17.94
C ALA A 223 -10.98 -6.48 17.22
N GLY A 224 -10.99 -6.36 15.89
CA GLY A 224 -12.17 -6.07 15.08
C GLY A 224 -11.87 -6.20 13.58
N GLU A 225 -12.79 -5.72 12.75
CA GLU A 225 -12.64 -5.78 11.29
C GLU A 225 -11.39 -5.02 10.82
N TYR A 226 -10.71 -5.60 9.85
CA TYR A 226 -9.60 -4.98 9.14
C TYR A 226 -9.90 -4.91 7.63
N GLY A 227 -9.15 -4.07 6.94
CA GLY A 227 -9.13 -3.99 5.49
C GLY A 227 -7.71 -3.87 4.95
N ILE A 228 -7.57 -4.19 3.66
CA ILE A 228 -6.37 -3.97 2.87
C ILE A 228 -6.55 -2.69 2.07
N ALA A 229 -5.69 -1.68 2.31
CA ALA A 229 -5.79 -0.34 1.75
C ALA A 229 -4.52 0.09 1.01
N SER A 230 -4.62 0.86 -0.08
CA SER A 230 -3.48 1.40 -0.83
C SER A 230 -2.44 0.31 -1.17
N CYS A 231 -1.18 0.51 -0.78
CA CYS A 231 -0.03 -0.37 -0.88
C CYS A 231 -0.17 -1.62 0.02
N TYR A 232 -1.27 -2.38 -0.11
CA TYR A 232 -1.55 -3.58 0.69
C TYR A 232 -1.45 -3.37 2.23
N ASN A 233 -1.76 -2.16 2.72
CA ASN A 233 -1.71 -1.84 4.14
C ASN A 233 -2.82 -2.57 4.88
N VAL A 234 -2.47 -3.29 5.94
CA VAL A 234 -3.42 -3.98 6.81
C VAL A 234 -3.79 -3.03 7.94
N LEU A 235 -5.01 -2.52 7.93
CA LEU A 235 -5.46 -1.46 8.83
C LEU A 235 -6.86 -1.73 9.39
N PRO A 236 -7.18 -1.21 10.58
CA PRO A 236 -8.49 -1.40 11.20
C PRO A 236 -9.58 -0.60 10.47
N VAL A 237 -10.74 -1.24 10.27
CA VAL A 237 -11.94 -0.59 9.73
C VAL A 237 -12.59 0.30 10.81
N GLY A 238 -13.14 1.43 10.39
CA GLY A 238 -13.57 2.52 11.27
C GLY A 238 -12.39 3.30 11.83
N GLY A 239 -11.22 3.24 11.20
CA GLY A 239 -9.98 3.81 11.71
C GLY A 239 -8.97 4.03 10.59
N GLY A 240 -7.71 3.66 10.82
CA GLY A 240 -6.66 3.69 9.80
C GLY A 240 -5.27 3.93 10.37
N ALA A 241 -4.44 4.66 9.63
CA ALA A 241 -3.11 5.07 10.08
C ALA A 241 -2.96 6.58 10.03
N PHE A 242 -2.48 7.16 11.13
CA PHE A 242 -2.23 8.59 11.21
C PHE A 242 -1.14 9.04 10.23
N THR A 243 -0.04 8.27 10.14
CA THR A 243 1.16 8.63 9.37
C THR A 243 1.94 7.36 9.00
N LEU A 244 2.80 7.48 7.98
CA LEU A 244 3.85 6.51 7.65
C LEU A 244 5.18 7.26 7.46
N ALA A 245 6.16 6.99 8.31
CA ALA A 245 7.53 7.46 8.10
C ALA A 245 8.45 6.26 7.91
N ARG A 246 9.48 6.42 7.09
CA ARG A 246 10.27 5.29 6.58
C ARG A 246 11.74 5.37 6.96
N LEU A 247 12.31 4.23 7.34
CA LEU A 247 13.74 3.99 7.46
C LEU A 247 14.28 3.28 6.21
N ASN A 248 15.31 3.84 5.60
CA ASN A 248 16.08 3.20 4.52
C ASN A 248 17.26 2.45 5.13
N LEU A 249 17.18 1.12 5.17
CA LEU A 249 18.20 0.27 5.78
C LEU A 249 19.52 0.27 5.00
N LYS A 250 19.49 0.46 3.68
CA LYS A 250 20.70 0.62 2.87
C LYS A 250 21.48 1.86 3.32
N ALA A 251 20.81 3.01 3.30
CA ALA A 251 21.43 4.27 3.70
C ALA A 251 21.89 4.22 5.17
N ALA A 252 21.14 3.56 6.05
CA ALA A 252 21.57 3.34 7.43
C ALA A 252 22.87 2.50 7.52
N ALA A 253 22.96 1.40 6.76
CA ALA A 253 24.15 0.57 6.72
C ALA A 253 25.38 1.33 6.20
N GLU A 254 25.20 2.22 5.22
CA GLU A 254 26.28 3.07 4.69
C GLU A 254 26.80 4.10 5.72
N GLN A 255 26.07 4.35 6.81
CA GLN A 255 26.54 5.15 7.96
C GLN A 255 27.22 4.32 9.06
N ALA A 256 27.23 3.00 8.94
CA ALA A 256 27.79 2.08 9.93
C ALA A 256 29.23 1.69 9.56
N GLN A 257 30.04 1.41 10.59
CA GLN A 257 31.43 0.95 10.42
C GLN A 257 31.56 -0.58 10.49
N SER A 258 30.55 -1.26 11.02
CA SER A 258 30.45 -2.71 11.13
C SER A 258 28.99 -3.12 11.34
N THR A 259 28.73 -4.43 11.35
CA THR A 259 27.42 -4.97 11.73
C THR A 259 26.99 -4.50 13.11
N GLU A 260 27.86 -4.58 14.10
CA GLU A 260 27.56 -4.21 15.49
C GLU A 260 27.31 -2.71 15.64
N ASP A 261 28.02 -1.87 14.88
CA ASP A 261 27.80 -0.43 14.86
C ASP A 261 26.42 -0.04 14.28
N LEU A 262 25.96 -0.76 13.26
CA LEU A 262 24.57 -0.62 12.77
C LEU A 262 23.57 -0.98 13.88
N LEU A 263 23.72 -2.15 14.50
CA LEU A 263 22.74 -2.71 15.43
C LEU A 263 22.67 -1.95 16.77
N GLU A 264 23.79 -1.40 17.25
CA GLU A 264 23.88 -0.79 18.58
C GLU A 264 23.95 0.73 18.58
N ARG A 265 24.22 1.38 17.43
CA ARG A 265 24.28 2.85 17.33
C ARG A 265 23.34 3.40 16.27
N VAL A 266 23.52 3.01 15.01
CA VAL A 266 22.81 3.66 13.89
C VAL A 266 21.31 3.35 13.91
N LEU A 267 20.91 2.09 14.08
CA LEU A 267 19.49 1.72 14.15
C LEU A 267 18.80 2.33 15.38
N PRO A 268 19.34 2.25 16.61
CA PRO A 268 18.72 2.90 17.76
C PRO A 268 18.50 4.40 17.58
N GLU A 269 19.49 5.14 17.04
CA GLU A 269 19.35 6.58 16.77
C GLU A 269 18.25 6.86 15.74
N ALA A 270 18.27 6.16 14.61
CA ALA A 270 17.33 6.37 13.53
C ALA A 270 15.89 6.01 13.92
N VAL A 271 15.70 4.90 14.64
CA VAL A 271 14.38 4.47 15.13
C VAL A 271 13.84 5.47 16.13
N ALA A 272 14.64 5.89 17.12
CA ALA A 272 14.19 6.85 18.13
C ALA A 272 13.75 8.19 17.50
N LEU A 273 14.55 8.74 16.58
CA LEU A 273 14.22 10.00 15.89
C LEU A 273 12.99 9.87 15.00
N ASN A 274 12.83 8.75 14.29
CA ASN A 274 11.67 8.54 13.42
C ASN A 274 10.37 8.37 14.22
N CYS A 275 10.41 7.59 15.32
CA CYS A 275 9.26 7.45 16.21
C CYS A 275 8.85 8.77 16.88
N ALA A 276 9.83 9.56 17.33
CA ALA A 276 9.56 10.88 17.92
C ALA A 276 8.98 11.86 16.89
N PHE A 277 9.46 11.83 15.65
CA PHE A 277 8.88 12.60 14.54
C PHE A 277 7.42 12.21 14.28
N MET A 278 7.13 10.90 14.23
CA MET A 278 5.76 10.40 14.07
C MET A 278 4.85 10.88 15.21
N ASP A 279 5.30 10.83 16.47
CA ASP A 279 4.52 11.32 17.62
C ASP A 279 4.17 12.82 17.51
N GLU A 280 5.15 13.68 17.21
CA GLU A 280 4.90 15.13 17.06
C GLU A 280 3.88 15.43 15.95
N LYS A 281 3.97 14.68 14.86
CA LYS A 281 3.03 14.79 13.75
C LYS A 281 1.63 14.32 14.12
N ILE A 282 1.51 13.16 14.78
CA ILE A 282 0.23 12.61 15.22
C ILE A 282 -0.42 13.56 16.23
N LYS A 283 0.37 14.08 17.17
CA LYS A 283 -0.06 15.09 18.14
C LYS A 283 -0.63 16.32 17.45
N PHE A 284 0.07 16.87 16.46
CA PHE A 284 -0.44 18.00 15.69
C PHE A 284 -1.77 17.67 14.99
N LEU A 285 -1.84 16.50 14.34
CA LEU A 285 -3.04 16.05 13.62
C LEU A 285 -4.26 15.90 14.55
N ILE A 286 -4.07 15.40 15.78
CA ILE A 286 -5.15 15.19 16.74
C ILE A 286 -5.52 16.50 17.46
N GLU A 287 -4.54 17.23 17.95
CA GLU A 287 -4.76 18.35 18.89
C GLU A 287 -4.96 19.69 18.20
N LYS A 288 -4.38 19.89 17.01
CA LYS A 288 -4.34 21.18 16.31
C LYS A 288 -5.12 21.17 15.01
N SER A 289 -4.93 20.12 14.20
CA SER A 289 -5.56 20.01 12.89
C SER A 289 -7.08 19.83 12.98
N LEU A 290 -7.77 20.11 11.88
CA LEU A 290 -9.23 20.14 11.83
C LEU A 290 -9.87 18.74 11.86
N PHE A 291 -9.17 17.72 11.34
CA PHE A 291 -9.76 16.44 10.98
C PHE A 291 -10.56 15.77 12.12
N PHE A 292 -9.90 15.44 13.23
CA PHE A 292 -10.56 14.75 14.35
C PHE A 292 -11.52 15.64 15.14
N ARG A 293 -11.47 16.95 14.93
CA ARG A 293 -12.26 17.93 15.68
C ARG A 293 -13.59 18.27 15.00
N SER A 294 -13.67 18.20 13.67
CA SER A 294 -14.86 18.65 12.93
C SER A 294 -15.29 17.77 11.77
N ASN A 295 -14.50 16.77 11.33
CA ASN A 295 -14.86 15.98 10.16
C ASN A 295 -16.09 15.08 10.43
N PHE A 296 -17.05 15.09 9.52
CA PHE A 296 -18.30 14.31 9.63
C PHE A 296 -18.05 12.81 9.78
N LEU A 297 -16.96 12.28 9.20
CA LEU A 297 -16.57 10.88 9.34
C LEU A 297 -16.36 10.50 10.81
N VAL A 298 -15.82 11.43 11.62
CA VAL A 298 -15.63 11.24 13.05
C VAL A 298 -16.92 11.55 13.82
N GLN A 299 -17.58 12.67 13.50
CA GLN A 299 -18.79 13.12 14.21
C GLN A 299 -19.96 12.13 14.10
N GLU A 300 -20.11 11.49 12.93
CA GLU A 300 -21.13 10.47 12.71
C GLU A 300 -20.64 9.05 13.05
N GLY A 301 -19.39 8.87 13.49
CA GLY A 301 -18.87 7.57 13.92
C GLY A 301 -18.61 6.57 12.78
N PHE A 302 -18.22 7.05 11.60
CA PHE A 302 -17.62 6.21 10.55
C PHE A 302 -16.12 5.98 10.77
N LEU A 303 -15.49 6.85 11.56
CA LEU A 303 -14.11 6.77 12.01
C LEU A 303 -14.06 7.04 13.52
N HIS A 304 -13.21 6.30 14.22
CA HIS A 304 -12.97 6.46 15.64
C HIS A 304 -11.49 6.66 15.91
N LEU A 305 -11.14 7.68 16.70
CA LEU A 305 -9.75 8.05 16.98
C LEU A 305 -8.94 6.90 17.61
N ASP A 306 -9.56 6.12 18.48
CA ASP A 306 -8.95 4.97 19.16
C ASP A 306 -8.70 3.77 18.24
N ARG A 307 -9.20 3.80 17.00
CA ARG A 307 -8.94 2.81 15.95
C ARG A 307 -7.83 3.23 14.98
N PHE A 308 -7.03 4.23 15.31
CA PHE A 308 -5.88 4.61 14.49
C PHE A 308 -4.56 4.09 15.06
N THR A 309 -3.62 3.78 14.16
CA THR A 309 -2.24 3.39 14.47
C THR A 309 -1.24 4.28 13.73
N GLY A 310 0.05 4.04 13.90
CA GLY A 310 1.12 4.61 13.07
C GLY A 310 1.97 3.50 12.46
N MET A 311 2.41 3.70 11.23
CA MET A 311 3.20 2.70 10.51
C MET A 311 4.66 3.13 10.41
N PHE A 312 5.55 2.21 10.76
CA PHE A 312 6.99 2.40 10.62
C PHE A 312 7.45 1.66 9.36
N GLY A 313 7.72 2.43 8.30
CA GLY A 313 8.09 1.91 7.00
C GLY A 313 9.55 1.46 6.95
N VAL A 314 9.83 0.41 6.18
CA VAL A 314 11.17 -0.13 5.96
C VAL A 314 11.38 -0.38 4.47
N VAL A 315 12.58 -0.06 3.96
CA VAL A 315 13.09 -0.44 2.62
C VAL A 315 14.56 -0.81 2.69
N GLY A 316 15.06 -1.52 1.68
CA GLY A 316 16.48 -1.73 1.45
C GLY A 316 17.13 -2.79 2.33
N LEU A 317 16.37 -3.79 2.81
CA LEU A 317 16.95 -4.85 3.65
C LEU A 317 18.01 -5.65 2.88
N ALA A 318 17.76 -5.97 1.61
CA ALA A 318 18.71 -6.73 0.79
C ALA A 318 20.04 -5.97 0.66
N GLU A 319 19.99 -4.70 0.29
CA GLU A 319 21.20 -3.88 0.11
C GLU A 319 21.90 -3.60 1.44
N CYS A 320 21.15 -3.42 2.53
CA CYS A 320 21.69 -3.33 3.88
C CYS A 320 22.57 -4.55 4.21
N VAL A 321 22.02 -5.75 4.04
CA VAL A 321 22.71 -7.01 4.35
C VAL A 321 23.93 -7.20 3.45
N ASN A 322 23.77 -7.01 2.14
CA ASN A 322 24.87 -7.14 1.18
C ASN A 322 26.02 -6.16 1.49
N HIS A 323 25.69 -4.93 1.90
CA HIS A 323 26.68 -3.94 2.31
C HIS A 323 27.44 -4.37 3.56
N LEU A 324 26.74 -4.83 4.60
CA LEU A 324 27.36 -5.30 5.84
C LEU A 324 28.26 -6.53 5.62
N GLU A 325 27.81 -7.49 4.82
CA GLU A 325 28.64 -8.66 4.46
C GLU A 325 29.92 -8.22 3.73
N ALA A 326 29.82 -7.24 2.82
CA ALA A 326 30.99 -6.67 2.16
C ALA A 326 31.94 -5.94 3.12
N LEU A 327 31.42 -5.16 4.09
CA LEU A 327 32.22 -4.50 5.14
C LEU A 327 33.03 -5.51 5.96
N GLU A 328 32.45 -6.69 6.21
CA GLU A 328 33.10 -7.79 6.93
C GLU A 328 33.98 -8.69 6.02
N GLY A 329 34.28 -8.24 4.80
CA GLY A 329 35.17 -8.94 3.86
C GLY A 329 34.53 -10.10 3.10
N ARG A 330 33.19 -10.19 3.06
CA ARG A 330 32.41 -11.28 2.46
C ARG A 330 31.49 -10.82 1.33
N ALA A 331 32.00 -10.00 0.42
CA ALA A 331 31.23 -9.37 -0.67
C ALA A 331 30.44 -10.30 -1.63
N GLY A 332 30.67 -11.62 -1.59
CA GLY A 332 29.89 -12.62 -2.35
C GLY A 332 28.78 -13.31 -1.56
N VAL A 333 28.59 -12.97 -0.28
CA VAL A 333 27.53 -13.50 0.59
C VAL A 333 26.31 -12.59 0.45
N LEU A 334 25.37 -13.01 -0.40
CA LEU A 334 24.23 -12.18 -0.81
C LEU A 334 22.91 -12.63 -0.19
N TYR A 335 22.09 -11.65 0.18
CA TYR A 335 20.72 -11.82 0.66
C TYR A 335 19.88 -12.63 -0.34
N GLY A 336 19.14 -13.62 0.13
CA GLY A 336 18.37 -14.54 -0.71
C GLY A 336 19.17 -15.68 -1.33
N HIS A 337 20.51 -15.57 -1.39
CA HIS A 337 21.38 -16.60 -1.98
C HIS A 337 22.21 -17.37 -0.95
N SER A 338 22.29 -16.87 0.28
CA SER A 338 23.11 -17.46 1.35
C SER A 338 22.39 -17.43 2.69
N GLY A 339 22.35 -18.59 3.35
CA GLY A 339 21.80 -18.69 4.71
C GLY A 339 22.55 -17.82 5.74
N ALA A 340 23.83 -17.47 5.48
CA ALA A 340 24.57 -16.53 6.32
C ALA A 340 24.04 -15.09 6.18
N ALA A 341 23.81 -14.63 4.94
CA ALA A 341 23.23 -13.32 4.67
C ALA A 341 21.81 -13.24 5.23
N ASP A 342 20.98 -14.28 5.03
CA ASP A 342 19.62 -14.32 5.56
C ASP A 342 19.60 -14.34 7.11
N SER A 343 20.59 -15.00 7.74
CA SER A 343 20.76 -14.96 9.20
C SER A 343 21.11 -13.54 9.68
N LEU A 344 21.96 -12.82 8.95
CA LEU A 344 22.25 -11.41 9.25
C LEU A 344 21.00 -10.53 9.06
N ALA A 345 20.23 -10.76 8.01
CA ALA A 345 18.96 -10.06 7.78
C ALA A 345 17.98 -10.26 8.94
N HIS A 346 17.87 -11.49 9.46
CA HIS A 346 17.09 -11.77 10.66
C HIS A 346 17.60 -11.01 11.90
N ARG A 347 18.91 -10.91 12.11
CA ARG A 347 19.48 -10.09 13.20
C ARG A 347 19.06 -8.62 13.07
N VAL A 348 19.19 -8.03 11.89
CA VAL A 348 18.78 -6.64 11.61
C VAL A 348 17.29 -6.44 11.87
N MET A 349 16.43 -7.29 11.30
CA MET A 349 14.98 -7.17 11.45
C MET A 349 14.51 -7.42 12.88
N THR A 350 15.15 -8.34 13.61
CA THR A 350 14.84 -8.61 15.02
C THR A 350 15.18 -7.39 15.87
N ARG A 351 16.39 -6.84 15.71
CA ARG A 351 16.80 -5.62 16.42
C ARG A 351 15.90 -4.43 16.10
N LEU A 352 15.56 -4.22 14.83
CA LEU A 352 14.63 -3.17 14.43
C LEU A 352 13.25 -3.34 15.08
N THR A 353 12.73 -4.58 15.09
CA THR A 353 11.44 -4.90 15.71
C THR A 353 11.45 -4.62 17.21
N GLU A 354 12.51 -5.02 17.92
CA GLU A 354 12.68 -4.73 19.35
C GLU A 354 12.70 -3.23 19.63
N LEU A 355 13.44 -2.45 18.84
CA LEU A 355 13.56 -1.00 19.02
C LEU A 355 12.22 -0.28 18.78
N VAL A 356 11.53 -0.63 17.69
CA VAL A 356 10.21 -0.05 17.36
C VAL A 356 9.17 -0.45 18.41
N HIS A 357 9.19 -1.70 18.88
CA HIS A 357 8.27 -2.18 19.91
C HIS A 357 8.59 -1.58 21.29
N ALA A 358 9.85 -1.30 21.61
CA ALA A 358 10.21 -0.65 22.87
C ALA A 358 9.68 0.79 22.97
N TYR A 359 9.49 1.45 21.83
CA TYR A 359 8.89 2.79 21.78
C TYR A 359 7.38 2.73 22.04
N LYS A 360 6.90 3.56 22.97
CA LYS A 360 5.48 3.67 23.34
C LYS A 360 4.90 5.00 22.87
N SER A 361 3.95 4.95 21.95
CA SER A 361 3.18 6.12 21.51
C SER A 361 1.86 6.20 22.30
N PRO A 362 1.48 7.38 22.82
CA PRO A 362 0.21 7.55 23.54
C PRO A 362 -1.01 7.54 22.61
N TYR A 363 -0.82 7.56 21.28
CA TYR A 363 -1.89 7.75 20.31
C TYR A 363 -2.36 6.45 19.63
N CYS A 364 -1.58 5.37 19.71
CA CYS A 364 -1.80 4.14 18.94
C CYS A 364 -2.53 3.05 19.76
N ALA A 365 -3.71 3.36 20.30
CA ALA A 365 -4.45 2.46 21.21
C ALA A 365 -4.78 1.09 20.56
N VAL A 366 -5.22 1.08 19.30
CA VAL A 366 -5.60 -0.14 18.56
C VAL A 366 -4.46 -1.15 18.40
N SER A 367 -3.21 -0.69 18.50
CA SER A 367 -2.00 -1.52 18.43
C SER A 367 -1.23 -1.57 19.75
N GLY A 368 -1.92 -1.37 20.89
CA GLY A 368 -1.33 -1.49 22.23
C GLY A 368 -0.31 -0.40 22.58
N GLY A 369 -0.40 0.76 21.94
CA GLY A 369 0.54 1.88 22.09
C GLY A 369 1.82 1.72 21.29
N HIS A 370 1.84 0.87 20.27
CA HIS A 370 3.03 0.62 19.44
C HIS A 370 2.80 0.97 17.98
N TYR A 371 3.88 1.38 17.31
CA TYR A 371 3.91 1.46 15.86
C TYR A 371 4.05 0.06 15.25
N SER A 372 3.46 -0.11 14.06
CA SER A 372 3.50 -1.39 13.34
C SER A 372 4.47 -1.33 12.17
N LEU A 373 5.37 -2.30 12.06
CA LEU A 373 6.31 -2.41 10.94
C LEU A 373 5.57 -2.69 9.63
N HIS A 374 5.92 -1.90 8.61
CA HIS A 374 5.38 -2.00 7.27
C HIS A 374 6.53 -2.12 6.25
N ALA A 375 6.45 -3.10 5.34
CA ALA A 375 7.37 -3.22 4.23
C ALA A 375 6.96 -2.25 3.12
N GLN A 376 7.57 -1.06 3.12
CA GLN A 376 7.20 0.00 2.20
C GLN A 376 7.60 -0.36 0.77
N VAL A 377 6.74 0.03 -0.18
CA VAL A 377 6.78 -0.40 -1.58
C VAL A 377 7.97 0.13 -2.38
N GLY A 378 8.76 1.07 -1.87
CA GLY A 378 9.70 1.85 -2.67
C GLY A 378 9.06 3.12 -3.23
N LEU A 379 9.90 4.02 -3.70
CA LEU A 379 9.56 5.23 -4.43
C LEU A 379 10.33 5.20 -5.75
N ASP A 380 9.85 5.92 -6.75
CA ASP A 380 10.54 6.10 -8.04
C ASP A 380 11.95 6.70 -7.91
N ILE A 381 12.25 7.34 -6.78
CA ILE A 381 13.56 7.91 -6.44
C ILE A 381 14.50 6.96 -5.68
N ASP A 382 14.05 5.76 -5.32
CA ASP A 382 14.81 4.77 -4.54
C ASP A 382 15.81 3.99 -5.42
N ILE A 383 16.78 4.70 -6.00
CA ILE A 383 17.74 4.11 -6.94
C ILE A 383 18.61 3.06 -6.24
N GLY A 384 18.50 1.80 -6.71
CA GLY A 384 19.24 0.66 -6.18
C GLY A 384 18.89 0.36 -4.72
N VAL A 385 17.61 0.50 -4.34
CA VAL A 385 17.07 0.12 -3.03
C VAL A 385 15.83 -0.74 -3.26
N SER A 386 15.84 -1.96 -2.75
CA SER A 386 14.72 -2.88 -2.90
C SER A 386 13.57 -2.56 -1.94
N SER A 387 12.32 -2.78 -2.38
CA SER A 387 11.14 -2.59 -1.55
C SER A 387 11.17 -3.51 -0.32
N GLY A 388 10.97 -2.95 0.88
CA GLY A 388 10.88 -3.71 2.12
C GLY A 388 12.00 -4.74 2.31
N ALA A 389 11.60 -6.01 2.26
CA ALA A 389 12.47 -7.19 2.42
C ALA A 389 12.55 -8.07 1.16
N ARG A 390 12.15 -7.55 0.00
CA ARG A 390 12.17 -8.32 -1.26
C ARG A 390 13.60 -8.61 -1.69
N ILE A 391 13.77 -9.72 -2.41
CA ILE A 391 15.00 -9.96 -3.18
C ILE A 391 15.05 -8.91 -4.32
N PRO A 392 16.23 -8.32 -4.63
CA PRO A 392 16.36 -7.35 -5.69
C PRO A 392 15.87 -7.88 -7.04
N ILE A 393 15.30 -6.99 -7.85
CA ILE A 393 14.83 -7.32 -9.19
C ILE A 393 16.03 -7.65 -10.08
N GLY A 394 15.97 -8.79 -10.78
CA GLY A 394 17.07 -9.34 -11.56
C GLY A 394 17.90 -10.39 -10.81
N ASP A 395 17.87 -10.37 -9.48
CA ASP A 395 18.59 -11.33 -8.62
C ASP A 395 17.67 -12.44 -8.09
N GLU A 396 16.42 -12.53 -8.55
CA GLU A 396 15.46 -13.43 -7.91
C GLU A 396 15.81 -14.93 -8.08
N ILE A 397 15.89 -15.63 -6.94
CA ILE A 397 16.10 -17.08 -6.87
C ILE A 397 14.91 -17.89 -7.41
N GLU A 398 15.07 -19.21 -7.54
CA GLU A 398 14.03 -20.12 -8.02
C GLU A 398 12.73 -20.03 -7.21
N LEU A 399 11.58 -20.14 -7.90
CA LEU A 399 10.26 -19.77 -7.37
C LEU A 399 9.99 -20.31 -5.97
N TYR A 400 10.07 -21.64 -5.77
CA TYR A 400 9.78 -22.24 -4.47
C TYR A 400 10.77 -21.84 -3.36
N ALA A 401 12.03 -21.59 -3.71
CA ALA A 401 13.01 -21.05 -2.76
C ALA A 401 12.67 -19.60 -2.41
N HIS A 402 12.26 -18.80 -3.39
CA HIS A 402 11.84 -17.41 -3.20
C HIS A 402 10.60 -17.34 -2.29
N LEU A 403 9.59 -18.19 -2.48
CA LEU A 403 8.41 -18.22 -1.60
C LEU A 403 8.78 -18.54 -0.15
N ARG A 404 9.70 -19.50 0.06
CA ARG A 404 10.21 -19.82 1.41
C ARG A 404 11.04 -18.69 2.00
N HIS A 405 11.81 -17.99 1.18
CA HIS A 405 12.59 -16.84 1.63
C HIS A 405 11.68 -15.67 2.03
N ALA A 406 10.75 -15.27 1.17
CA ALA A 406 9.73 -14.27 1.50
C ALA A 406 8.93 -14.64 2.76
N GLY A 407 8.57 -15.92 2.90
CA GLY A 407 7.88 -16.45 4.09
C GLY A 407 8.65 -16.32 5.41
N GLN A 408 9.98 -16.22 5.38
CA GLN A 408 10.80 -15.97 6.57
C GLN A 408 10.72 -14.51 7.04
N PHE A 409 10.54 -13.55 6.12
CA PHE A 409 10.60 -12.12 6.43
C PHE A 409 9.23 -11.45 6.52
N HIS A 410 8.21 -11.94 5.81
CA HIS A 410 6.85 -11.41 5.90
C HIS A 410 6.31 -11.34 7.35
N PRO A 411 6.62 -12.28 8.26
CA PRO A 411 6.18 -12.23 9.65
C PRO A 411 6.57 -10.96 10.44
N TYR A 412 7.66 -10.28 10.09
CA TYR A 412 8.06 -9.04 10.78
C TYR A 412 7.09 -7.88 10.52
N PHE A 413 6.42 -7.86 9.36
CA PHE A 413 5.65 -6.72 8.89
C PHE A 413 4.14 -6.92 9.09
N HIS A 414 3.63 -6.44 10.23
CA HIS A 414 2.25 -6.68 10.66
C HIS A 414 1.24 -5.75 9.95
N SER A 415 1.66 -4.56 9.56
CA SER A 415 0.80 -3.58 8.86
C SER A 415 0.90 -3.64 7.33
N GLY A 416 1.63 -4.61 6.77
CA GLY A 416 1.62 -4.87 5.33
C GLY A 416 3.00 -5.24 4.78
N VAL A 417 3.00 -6.26 3.92
CA VAL A 417 4.15 -6.76 3.15
C VAL A 417 3.62 -7.62 2.03
N GLY A 418 4.31 -7.67 0.89
CA GLY A 418 3.93 -8.58 -0.18
C GLY A 418 4.94 -8.64 -1.30
N ASP A 419 4.85 -9.72 -2.06
CA ASP A 419 5.74 -10.01 -3.19
C ASP A 419 4.95 -10.15 -4.49
N ILE A 420 5.65 -9.91 -5.60
CA ILE A 420 5.08 -9.79 -6.95
C ILE A 420 5.78 -10.80 -7.86
N PHE A 421 4.99 -11.66 -8.49
CA PHE A 421 5.49 -12.75 -9.33
C PHE A 421 4.86 -12.68 -10.72
N PRO A 422 5.57 -12.19 -11.74
CA PRO A 422 5.16 -12.34 -13.13
C PRO A 422 5.22 -13.81 -13.55
N PHE A 423 4.22 -14.33 -14.25
CA PHE A 423 4.19 -15.70 -14.77
C PHE A 423 4.16 -15.74 -16.29
N GLU A 424 4.65 -16.83 -16.87
CA GLU A 424 4.46 -17.11 -18.29
C GLU A 424 2.97 -17.19 -18.65
N VAL A 425 2.63 -16.84 -19.89
CA VAL A 425 1.25 -16.82 -20.40
C VAL A 425 0.56 -18.19 -20.25
N THR A 426 1.31 -19.28 -20.25
CA THR A 426 0.82 -20.65 -20.06
C THR A 426 0.14 -20.84 -18.71
N ALA A 427 0.50 -20.08 -17.67
CA ALA A 427 -0.12 -20.14 -16.35
C ALA A 427 -1.63 -19.83 -16.39
N LYS A 428 -2.10 -19.04 -17.37
CA LYS A 428 -3.54 -18.75 -17.57
C LYS A 428 -4.39 -20.01 -17.80
N ARG A 429 -3.77 -21.11 -18.22
CA ARG A 429 -4.45 -22.39 -18.48
C ARG A 429 -4.61 -23.27 -17.23
N ASN A 430 -3.90 -22.94 -16.14
CA ASN A 430 -3.87 -23.73 -14.91
C ASN A 430 -4.07 -22.85 -13.66
N PRO A 431 -5.19 -22.11 -13.54
CA PRO A 431 -5.45 -21.26 -12.39
C PRO A 431 -5.53 -22.05 -11.06
N GLU A 432 -5.88 -23.34 -11.09
CA GLU A 432 -5.88 -24.21 -9.91
C GLU A 432 -4.45 -24.40 -9.37
N SER A 433 -3.46 -24.57 -10.24
CA SER A 433 -2.05 -24.68 -9.83
C SER A 433 -1.53 -23.39 -9.20
N MET A 434 -2.05 -22.22 -9.62
CA MET A 434 -1.78 -20.96 -8.93
C MET A 434 -2.35 -20.96 -7.50
N VAL A 435 -3.55 -21.50 -7.30
CA VAL A 435 -4.15 -21.63 -5.97
C VAL A 435 -3.30 -22.53 -5.07
N ASP A 436 -2.81 -23.66 -5.59
CA ASP A 436 -1.90 -24.55 -4.84
C ASP A 436 -0.59 -23.86 -4.47
N LEU A 437 -0.02 -23.08 -5.39
CA LEU A 437 1.17 -22.28 -5.13
C LEU A 437 0.92 -21.25 -4.01
N ILE A 438 -0.21 -20.55 -4.04
CA ILE A 438 -0.59 -19.56 -3.02
C ILE A 438 -0.81 -20.22 -1.66
N LYS A 439 -1.49 -21.38 -1.62
CA LYS A 439 -1.62 -22.19 -0.39
C LYS A 439 -0.24 -22.57 0.17
N GLY A 440 0.66 -23.03 -0.70
CA GLY A 440 2.05 -23.35 -0.35
C GLY A 440 2.80 -22.14 0.21
N ALA A 441 2.75 -21.00 -0.49
CA ALA A 441 3.33 -19.73 -0.08
C ALA A 441 2.86 -19.30 1.31
N PHE A 442 1.55 -19.35 1.57
CA PHE A 442 0.97 -18.96 2.86
C PHE A 442 1.33 -19.94 3.97
N SER A 443 1.44 -21.25 3.66
CA SER A 443 1.88 -22.27 4.63
C SER A 443 3.32 -22.06 5.10
N VAL A 444 4.17 -21.42 4.30
CA VAL A 444 5.57 -21.11 4.65
C VAL A 444 5.75 -19.71 5.23
N GLY A 445 4.66 -19.03 5.58
CA GLY A 445 4.70 -17.75 6.32
C GLY A 445 4.48 -16.51 5.48
N MET A 446 4.26 -16.62 4.16
CA MET A 446 3.91 -15.45 3.36
C MET A 446 2.53 -14.90 3.76
N ARG A 447 2.44 -13.57 3.81
CA ARG A 447 1.21 -12.87 4.15
C ARG A 447 0.44 -12.25 2.96
N TYR A 448 1.12 -11.96 1.85
CA TYR A 448 0.50 -11.38 0.66
C TYR A 448 1.20 -11.86 -0.61
N PHE A 449 0.43 -12.17 -1.63
CA PHE A 449 0.90 -12.71 -2.91
C PHE A 449 0.22 -11.96 -4.05
N SER A 450 1.00 -11.49 -5.02
CA SER A 450 0.47 -10.89 -6.25
C SER A 450 1.10 -11.55 -7.45
N ALA A 451 0.30 -11.79 -8.49
CA ALA A 451 0.79 -12.28 -9.76
C ALA A 451 0.20 -11.49 -10.93
N TYR A 452 0.78 -11.70 -12.10
CA TYR A 452 0.19 -11.34 -13.38
C TYR A 452 0.89 -12.15 -14.47
N ALA A 453 0.22 -12.40 -15.60
CA ALA A 453 0.90 -13.01 -16.73
C ALA A 453 1.77 -11.97 -17.45
N SER A 454 2.88 -12.42 -18.06
CA SER A 454 3.84 -11.56 -18.75
C SER A 454 3.24 -10.72 -19.89
N ASP A 455 2.13 -11.20 -20.48
CA ASP A 455 1.36 -10.52 -21.52
C ASP A 455 0.23 -9.61 -20.99
N ALA A 456 0.00 -9.53 -19.67
CA ALA A 456 -0.99 -8.63 -19.08
C ALA A 456 -0.61 -7.17 -19.34
N ASP A 457 -1.57 -6.30 -19.68
CA ASP A 457 -1.32 -4.87 -19.85
C ASP A 457 -1.28 -4.15 -18.49
N VAL A 458 -2.20 -4.48 -17.60
CA VAL A 458 -2.17 -4.03 -16.21
C VAL A 458 -1.12 -4.84 -15.46
N ILE A 459 -0.15 -4.15 -14.86
CA ILE A 459 0.90 -4.75 -14.05
C ILE A 459 0.95 -4.10 -12.67
N ARG A 460 1.46 -4.87 -11.70
CA ARG A 460 1.79 -4.34 -10.37
C ARG A 460 3.23 -3.85 -10.35
N ILE A 461 3.42 -2.56 -10.09
CA ILE A 461 4.72 -1.90 -10.07
C ILE A 461 5.48 -2.28 -8.79
N THR A 462 5.02 -1.72 -7.67
CA THR A 462 5.61 -1.94 -6.35
C THR A 462 4.56 -2.18 -5.26
N GLY A 463 3.46 -1.42 -5.31
CA GLY A 463 2.26 -1.62 -4.49
C GLY A 463 0.95 -1.13 -5.12
N TYR A 464 1.01 -0.64 -6.34
CA TYR A 464 -0.10 -0.08 -7.11
C TYR A 464 -0.07 -0.60 -8.55
N LEU A 465 -1.14 -0.34 -9.29
CA LEU A 465 -1.38 -0.89 -10.62
C LEU A 465 -1.25 0.18 -11.71
N VAL A 466 -0.62 -0.18 -12.82
CA VAL A 466 -0.48 0.69 -13.99
C VAL A 466 -0.62 -0.14 -15.25
N LYS A 467 -1.17 0.45 -16.32
CA LYS A 467 -1.13 -0.12 -17.66
C LYS A 467 0.20 0.17 -18.32
N LYS A 468 0.86 -0.86 -18.87
CA LYS A 468 2.07 -0.68 -19.70
C LYS A 468 1.78 0.26 -20.88
N SER A 469 0.62 0.11 -21.51
CA SER A 469 0.18 1.01 -22.58
C SER A 469 0.06 2.48 -22.17
N ASP A 470 -0.25 2.78 -20.91
CA ASP A 470 -0.29 4.16 -20.41
C ASP A 470 1.11 4.69 -20.06
N ILE A 471 2.02 3.85 -19.56
CA ILE A 471 3.45 4.19 -19.40
C ILE A 471 4.04 4.60 -20.76
N GLU A 472 3.75 3.82 -21.80
CA GLU A 472 4.23 4.11 -23.16
C GLU A 472 3.68 5.43 -23.72
N LYS A 473 2.41 5.76 -23.47
CA LYS A 473 1.82 7.05 -23.86
C LYS A 473 2.50 8.22 -23.13
N LEU A 474 2.65 8.10 -21.81
CA LEU A 474 3.28 9.13 -21.00
C LEU A 474 4.74 9.36 -21.42
N ALA A 475 5.47 8.29 -21.73
CA ALA A 475 6.84 8.37 -22.25
C ALA A 475 6.93 9.11 -23.61
N ARG A 476 5.86 9.17 -24.38
CA ARG A 476 5.76 9.97 -25.62
C ARG A 476 5.28 11.42 -25.38
N GLY A 477 5.07 11.83 -24.13
CA GLY A 477 4.57 13.15 -23.77
C GLY A 477 3.05 13.30 -23.94
N GLU A 478 2.31 12.20 -24.09
CA GLU A 478 0.86 12.21 -24.15
C GLU A 478 0.29 12.16 -22.72
N ALA A 479 -0.72 12.99 -22.43
CA ALA A 479 -1.39 12.98 -21.14
C ALA A 479 -2.15 11.66 -20.92
N VAL A 480 -2.08 11.13 -19.70
CA VAL A 480 -2.80 9.94 -19.25
C VAL A 480 -3.69 10.29 -18.07
N GLN A 481 -4.84 9.62 -17.96
CA GLN A 481 -5.82 9.94 -16.93
C GLN A 481 -5.36 9.50 -15.53
N GLN A 482 -4.65 8.38 -15.41
CA GLN A 482 -4.15 7.86 -14.13
C GLN A 482 -2.88 8.60 -13.69
N ASP A 483 -2.91 9.24 -12.52
CA ASP A 483 -1.83 10.07 -11.96
C ASP A 483 -0.61 9.23 -11.57
N ASN A 484 -0.85 8.04 -11.02
CA ASN A 484 0.19 7.13 -10.57
C ASN A 484 1.02 6.50 -11.71
N VAL A 485 0.68 6.76 -12.98
CA VAL A 485 1.49 6.36 -14.15
C VAL A 485 2.82 7.10 -14.18
N ILE A 486 2.88 8.33 -13.67
CA ILE A 486 4.13 9.11 -13.55
C ILE A 486 5.15 8.34 -12.70
N TRP A 487 4.71 7.85 -11.54
CA TRP A 487 5.54 7.00 -10.68
C TRP A 487 5.86 5.67 -11.36
N GLY A 488 4.92 5.08 -12.09
CA GLY A 488 5.15 3.85 -12.85
C GLY A 488 6.27 4.00 -13.87
N LEU A 489 6.29 5.11 -14.62
CA LEU A 489 7.36 5.43 -15.56
C LEU A 489 8.71 5.64 -14.85
N GLY A 490 8.72 6.33 -13.71
CA GLY A 490 9.92 6.50 -12.90
C GLY A 490 10.48 5.16 -12.40
N GLU A 491 9.63 4.26 -11.92
CA GLU A 491 10.02 2.92 -11.47
C GLU A 491 10.54 2.04 -12.62
N VAL A 492 9.99 2.18 -13.84
CA VAL A 492 10.55 1.53 -15.04
C VAL A 492 11.97 2.02 -15.32
N GLN A 493 12.22 3.32 -15.16
CA GLN A 493 13.52 3.92 -15.47
C GLN A 493 14.57 3.68 -14.38
N ASN A 494 14.16 3.63 -13.12
CA ASN A 494 15.08 3.70 -11.97
C ASN A 494 15.17 2.39 -11.17
N SER A 495 14.15 1.53 -11.25
CA SER A 495 14.00 0.36 -10.38
C SER A 495 13.83 -0.95 -11.15
N HIS A 496 14.04 -0.94 -12.48
CA HIS A 496 14.05 -2.15 -13.31
C HIS A 496 12.77 -3.00 -13.21
N ILE A 497 11.61 -2.40 -12.94
CA ILE A 497 10.40 -3.18 -12.60
C ILE A 497 9.91 -4.12 -13.71
N LEU A 498 10.30 -3.88 -14.97
CA LEU A 498 9.98 -4.76 -16.11
C LEU A 498 10.95 -5.95 -16.24
N ASP A 499 12.07 -5.93 -15.52
CA ASP A 499 13.12 -6.95 -15.56
C ASP A 499 12.90 -8.07 -14.52
N ARG A 500 11.78 -8.02 -13.78
CA ARG A 500 11.39 -9.08 -12.83
C ARG A 500 11.40 -10.45 -13.48
N LYS A 501 11.99 -11.43 -12.79
CA LYS A 501 12.08 -12.82 -13.30
C LYS A 501 10.69 -13.43 -13.51
N VAL A 502 10.37 -13.70 -14.78
CA VAL A 502 9.14 -14.42 -15.18
C VAL A 502 9.21 -15.88 -14.70
N ARG A 503 8.12 -16.35 -14.11
CA ARG A 503 8.00 -17.66 -13.46
C ARG A 503 7.26 -18.65 -14.36
N SER A 504 7.66 -19.92 -14.29
CA SER A 504 6.92 -21.06 -14.82
C SER A 504 6.29 -21.86 -13.68
N LEU A 505 5.16 -22.51 -13.97
CA LEU A 505 4.42 -23.40 -13.06
C LEU A 505 4.84 -24.85 -13.23
#